data_AF-A0AAV0DTR5-F1
#
_entry.id   AF-A0AAV0DTR5-F1
#
_cell.length_a   1.000
_cell.length_b   1.000
_cell.length_c   1.000
_cell.angle_alpha   90.00
_cell.angle_beta   90.00
_cell.angle_gamma   90.00
#
_symmetry.space_group_name_H-M   'P 1'
#
loop_
_entity.id
_entity.type
_entity.pdbx_description
1 polymer ?
#
loop_
_entity_poly.entity_id
_entity_poly.type
_entity_poly.pdbx_seq_one_letter_code
_entity_poly.pdbx_strand_id
1 'polypeptide(L)' 'MEHNHFIIKLLTFLCVAVVASQAALSSSRAQSYWNSELPNTPIPQAIKDSLPQTSGKSGTNVGVGK' A
#
# COMPACT_ATOMS: atom_id res chain seq x y z
N MET A 1 -30.66 -17.96 -20.35
CA MET A 1 -30.12 -16.58 -20.28
C MET A 1 -29.42 -16.28 -18.94
N GLU A 2 -29.44 -17.18 -17.95
CA GLU A 2 -28.88 -16.94 -16.60
C GLU A 2 -27.35 -17.04 -16.50
N HIS A 3 -26.70 -17.84 -17.35
CA HIS A 3 -25.26 -18.14 -17.25
C HIS A 3 -24.38 -16.90 -17.47
N ASN A 4 -24.77 -16.03 -18.41
CA ASN A 4 -24.01 -14.83 -18.75
C ASN A 4 -24.04 -13.81 -17.59
N HIS A 5 -25.14 -13.74 -16.85
CA HIS A 5 -25.28 -12.84 -15.71
C HIS A 5 -24.34 -13.24 -14.56
N PHE A 6 -24.17 -14.54 -14.33
CA PHE A 6 -23.22 -15.06 -13.35
C PHE A 6 -21.77 -14.76 -13.73
N ILE A 7 -21.42 -14.99 -15.00
CA ILE A 7 -20.07 -14.73 -15.52
C ILE A 7 -19.71 -13.25 -15.40
N ILE A 8 -20.63 -12.34 -15.76
CA ILE A 8 -20.40 -10.90 -15.65
C ILE A 8 -20.16 -10.49 -14.20
N LYS A 9 -20.97 -10.96 -13.25
CA LYS A 9 -20.79 -10.68 -11.82
C LYS A 9 -19.44 -11.17 -11.30
N LEU A 10 -19.05 -12.39 -11.68
CA LEU A 10 -17.76 -12.96 -11.29
C LEU A 10 -16.59 -12.14 -11.82
N LEU A 11 -16.64 -11.74 -13.10
CA LEU A 11 -15.63 -10.89 -13.72
C LEU A 11 -15.57 -9.51 -13.05
N THR A 12 -16.71 -8.88 -12.77
CA THR A 12 -16.76 -7.59 -12.06
C THR A 12 -16.13 -7.70 -10.68
N PHE A 13 -16.51 -8.73 -9.90
CA PHE A 13 -15.92 -8.97 -8.59
C PHE A 13 -14.41 -9.19 -8.68
N LEU A 14 -13.95 -9.98 -9.64
CA LEU A 14 -12.53 -10.23 -9.87
C LEU A 14 -11.77 -8.95 -10.23
N CYS A 15 -12.32 -8.11 -11.11
CA CYS A 15 -11.74 -6.81 -11.45
C CYS A 15 -11.62 -5.90 -10.23
N VAL A 16 -12.68 -5.80 -9.41
CA VAL A 16 -12.67 -4.99 -8.18
C VAL A 16 -11.63 -5.53 -7.19
N ALA A 17 -11.56 -6.85 -7.01
CA ALA A 17 -10.60 -7.50 -6.12
C ALA A 17 -9.14 -7.28 -6.57
N VAL A 18 -8.86 -7.31 -7.87
CA VAL A 18 -7.53 -7.03 -8.44
C VAL A 18 -7.13 -5.58 -8.20
N VAL A 19 -8.02 -4.62 -8.49
CA VAL A 19 -7.74 -3.19 -8.26
C VAL A 19 -7.52 -2.90 -6.78
N ALA A 20 -8.35 -3.46 -5.90
CA ALA A 20 -8.20 -3.32 -4.46
C ALA A 20 -6.87 -3.92 -3.95
N SER A 21 -6.48 -5.09 -4.47
CA SER A 21 -5.22 -5.73 -4.14
C SER A 21 -4.02 -4.92 -4.63
N GLN A 22 -4.10 -4.33 -5.83
CA GLN A 22 -3.05 -3.47 -6.36
C GLN A 22 -2.89 -2.18 -5.52
N ALA A 23 -3.99 -1.60 -5.04
CA ALA A 23 -3.94 -0.44 -4.13
C ALA A 23 -3.29 -0.81 -2.78
N ALA A 24 -3.65 -1.97 -2.22
CA ALA A 24 -3.06 -2.48 -0.98
C ALA A 24 -1.57 -2.83 -1.15
N LEU A 25 -1.20 -3.46 -2.27
CA LEU A 25 0.17 -3.85 -2.60
C LEU A 25 1.04 -2.67 -3.01
N SER A 26 0.50 -1.63 -3.64
CA SER A 26 1.25 -0.41 -3.99
C SER A 26 1.84 0.24 -2.74
N SER A 27 1.08 0.24 -1.63
CA SER A 27 1.56 0.72 -0.34
C SER A 27 2.74 -0.11 0.20
N SER A 28 2.58 -1.43 0.27
CA SER A 28 3.65 -2.32 0.75
C SER A 28 4.87 -2.37 -0.18
N ARG A 29 4.65 -2.28 -1.50
CA ARG A 29 5.70 -2.32 -2.53
C ARG A 29 6.48 -1.02 -2.58
N ALA A 30 5.86 0.14 -2.38
CA ALA A 30 6.57 1.41 -2.34
C ALA A 30 7.58 1.44 -1.19
N GLN A 31 7.20 0.94 -0.01
CA GLN A 31 8.11 0.82 1.12
C GLN A 31 9.24 -0.18 0.85
N SER A 32 8.93 -1.36 0.28
CA SER A 32 9.93 -2.36 -0.08
C SER A 32 10.87 -1.89 -1.19
N TYR A 33 10.36 -1.18 -2.19
CA TYR A 33 11.13 -0.63 -3.31
C TYR A 33 12.14 0.38 -2.81
N TRP A 34 11.71 1.33 -1.97
CA TRP A 34 12.62 2.31 -1.40
C TRP A 34 13.72 1.70 -0.55
N ASN A 35 13.40 0.70 0.28
CA ASN A 35 14.41 0.00 1.06
C ASN A 35 15.39 -0.82 0.20
N SER A 36 14.95 -1.33 -0.95
CA SER A 36 15.76 -2.15 -1.85
C SER A 36 16.64 -1.31 -2.77
N GLU A 37 16.07 -0.31 -3.43
CA GLU A 37 16.74 0.49 -4.47
C GLU A 37 17.45 1.71 -3.88
N LEU A 38 16.93 2.26 -2.77
CA LEU A 38 17.49 3.44 -2.10
C LEU A 38 17.68 3.20 -0.59
N PRO A 39 18.50 2.21 -0.18
CA PRO A 39 18.67 1.83 1.23
C PRO A 39 19.17 2.97 2.13
N ASN A 40 19.90 3.94 1.57
CA ASN A 40 20.44 5.09 2.31
C ASN A 40 19.60 6.37 2.19
N THR A 41 18.51 6.34 1.43
CA THR A 41 17.67 7.53 1.25
C THR A 41 16.43 7.38 2.12
N PRO A 42 16.07 8.40 2.93
CA PRO A 42 14.81 8.38 3.66
C PRO A 42 13.62 8.64 2.73
N ILE A 43 12.55 7.83 2.87
CA ILE A 43 11.32 8.00 2.07
C ILE A 43 10.82 9.45 2.15
N PRO A 44 10.50 10.13 1.03
CA PRO A 44 10.01 11.50 1.02
C PRO A 44 8.63 11.54 1.66
N GLN A 45 8.37 12.58 2.45
CA GLN A 45 7.10 12.74 3.17
C GLN A 45 5.89 12.67 2.25
N ALA A 46 5.94 13.27 1.05
CA ALA A 46 4.86 13.20 0.08
C ALA A 46 4.47 11.76 -0.34
N ILE A 47 5.44 10.84 -0.39
CA ILE A 47 5.20 9.41 -0.68
C ILE A 47 4.66 8.70 0.56
N LYS A 48 5.17 9.08 1.74
CA LYS A 48 4.74 8.55 3.03
C LYS A 48 3.29 8.92 3.36
N ASP A 49 2.87 10.12 3.03
CA ASP A 49 1.51 10.64 3.24
C ASP A 49 0.51 10.05 2.25
N SER A 50 0.97 9.67 1.06
CA SER A 50 0.18 8.97 0.03
C SER A 50 0.02 7.47 0.35
N LEU A 51 0.92 6.91 1.15
CA LEU A 51 0.80 5.54 1.63
C LEU A 51 -0.23 5.47 2.76
N PRO A 52 -1.22 4.55 2.70
CA PRO A 52 -2.08 4.29 3.85
C PRO A 52 -1.18 3.91 5.03
N GLN A 53 -1.20 4.75 6.08
CA GLN A 53 -0.32 4.64 7.25
C GLN A 53 -0.37 3.21 7.78
N THR A 54 0.67 2.44 7.52
CA THR A 54 0.89 1.20 8.26
C THR A 54 1.25 1.65 9.67
N SER A 55 0.37 1.37 10.62
CA SER A 55 0.60 1.57 12.05
C SER A 55 1.71 0.62 12.51
N GLY A 56 2.94 0.93 12.12
CA GLY A 56 4.15 0.17 12.37
C GLY A 56 5.19 1.06 13.02
N LYS A 57 5.00 1.31 14.32
CA LYS A 57 6.04 1.68 15.28
C LYS A 57 6.72 3.05 15.07
N SER A 58 6.05 4.10 15.54
CA SER A 58 6.77 5.28 16.04
C SER A 58 7.02 5.08 17.54
N GLY A 59 8.26 4.69 17.86
CA GLY A 59 8.72 4.48 19.22
C GLY A 59 10.17 4.88 19.35
N THR A 60 10.49 6.14 19.03
CA THR A 60 11.72 6.80 19.48
C THR A 60 11.36 8.25 19.80
N ASN A 61 10.84 8.45 21.01
CA ASN A 61 10.81 9.76 21.66
C ASN A 61 12.16 9.93 22.37
N VAL A 62 13.14 10.55 21.71
CA VAL A 62 14.38 11.00 22.37
C VAL A 62 14.20 12.46 22.75
N GLY A 63 13.73 12.67 23.98
CA GLY A 63 13.75 13.98 24.61
C GLY A 63 15.19 14.37 24.92
N VAL A 64 15.76 15.25 24.09
CA VAL A 64 16.95 16.04 24.47
C VAL A 64 16.44 17.28 25.18
N GLY A 65 16.54 17.30 26.51
CA GLY A 65 16.29 18.45 27.36
C GLY A 65 17.51 18.68 28.25
N LYS A 66 18.08 19.88 28.11
CA LYS A 66 19.30 20.44 28.73
C LYS A 66 19.56 20.11 30.20
#